data_AF-A0A838PAZ2-F1
#
_entry.id   AF-A0A838PAZ2-F1
#
_cell.length_a   1.000
_cell.length_b   1.000
_cell.length_c   1.000
_cell.angle_alpha   90.00
_cell.angle_beta   90.00
_cell.angle_gamma   90.00
#
_symmetry.space_group_name_H-M   'P 1'
#
loop_
_entity.id
_entity.type
_entity.pdbx_description
1 polymer ?
#
loop_
_entity_poly.entity_id
_entity_poly.type
_entity_poly.pdbx_seq_one_letter_code
_entity_poly.pdbx_strand_id
1 'polypeptide(L)' 'MPAAVALFPREAQFPREWAERSLNVQRFTKMPRGGHFAALEEPEMYAQDLRESFREIAAK' A
#
# COMPACT_ATOMS: atom_id res chain seq x y z
N MET A 1 -6.16 -2.22 14.72
CA MET A 1 -5.16 -1.23 14.28
C MET A 1 -5.43 -0.87 12.82
N PRO A 2 -5.38 0.41 12.43
CA PRO A 2 -5.55 0.82 11.04
C PRO A 2 -4.38 0.33 10.18
N ALA A 3 -4.65 -0.01 8.92
CA ALA A 3 -3.65 -0.50 7.97
C ALA A 3 -3.78 0.21 6.60
N ALA A 4 -2.66 0.35 5.90
CA ALA A 4 -2.62 0.75 4.51
C ALA A 4 -1.92 -0.33 3.68
N VAL A 5 -2.33 -0.49 2.42
CA VAL A 5 -1.80 -1.50 1.49
C VAL A 5 -1.44 -0.83 0.17
N ALA A 6 -0.20 -1.01 -0.27
CA ALA A 6 0.27 -0.65 -1.60
C ALA A 6 0.53 -1.91 -2.42
N LEU A 7 -0.26 -2.14 -3.47
CA LEU A 7 -0.15 -3.30 -4.34
C LEU A 7 0.64 -2.94 -5.60
N PHE A 8 1.87 -3.45 -5.69
CA PHE A 8 2.77 -3.25 -6.82
C PHE A 8 2.50 -4.28 -7.94
N PRO A 9 2.65 -3.92 -9.22
CA PRO A 9 2.19 -4.76 -10.32
C PRO A 9 3.01 -6.04 -10.53
N ARG A 10 4.30 -6.06 -10.12
CA ARG A 10 5.15 -7.26 -10.17
C ARG A 10 5.23 -8.02 -8.84
N GLU A 11 4.32 -7.73 -7.90
CA GLU A 11 4.08 -8.53 -6.70
C GLU A 11 2.98 -9.57 -6.95
N ALA A 12 2.87 -10.60 -6.11
CA ALA A 12 1.73 -11.50 -6.07
C ALA A 12 0.41 -10.71 -5.94
N GLN A 13 -0.39 -10.71 -7.00
CA GLN A 13 -1.63 -9.94 -7.07
C GLN A 13 -2.72 -10.59 -6.22
N PHE A 14 -3.50 -9.76 -5.51
CA PHE A 14 -4.66 -10.20 -4.75
C PHE A 14 -5.76 -9.13 -4.78
N PRO A 15 -7.04 -9.53 -4.65
CA PRO A 15 -8.16 -8.60 -4.59
C PRO A 15 -8.22 -7.88 -3.24
N ARG A 16 -8.70 -6.64 -3.22
CA ARG A 16 -8.75 -5.78 -2.02
C ARG A 16 -9.50 -6.44 -0.86
N GLU A 17 -10.55 -7.17 -1.20
CA GLU A 17 -11.42 -7.91 -0.29
C GLU A 17 -10.65 -8.91 0.56
N TRP A 18 -9.52 -9.45 0.09
CA TRP A 18 -8.70 -10.36 0.88
C TRP A 18 -8.00 -9.63 2.03
N ALA A 19 -7.48 -8.43 1.80
CA ALA A 19 -6.88 -7.62 2.86
C ALA A 19 -7.93 -7.14 3.87
N GLU A 20 -9.12 -6.76 3.40
CA GLU A 20 -10.21 -6.27 4.25
C GLU A 20 -10.81 -7.35 5.17
N ARG A 21 -10.64 -8.64 4.85
CA ARG A 21 -11.04 -9.75 5.75
C ARG A 21 -10.16 -9.86 6.99
N SER A 22 -8.93 -9.38 6.93
CA SER A 22 -7.93 -9.58 7.99
C SER A 22 -7.45 -8.28 8.64
N LEU A 23 -7.61 -7.14 7.95
CA LEU A 23 -7.09 -5.85 8.36
C LEU A 23 -8.17 -4.77 8.28
N ASN A 24 -8.09 -3.77 9.17
CA ASN A 24 -8.86 -2.54 9.04
C ASN A 24 -8.19 -1.63 7.99
N VAL A 25 -8.39 -1.96 6.71
CA VAL A 25 -7.77 -1.25 5.58
C VAL A 25 -8.37 0.15 5.45
N GLN A 26 -7.56 1.17 5.73
CA GLN A 26 -7.91 2.59 5.61
C GLN A 26 -7.55 3.17 4.24
N ARG A 27 -6.54 2.59 3.58
CA ARG A 27 -6.05 2.98 2.26
C ARG A 27 -5.58 1.75 1.49
N PHE A 28 -5.98 1.65 0.22
CA PHE A 28 -5.56 0.58 -0.68
C PHE A 28 -5.16 1.21 -2.02
N THR A 29 -3.87 1.22 -2.32
CA THR A 29 -3.30 1.86 -3.51
C THR A 29 -2.83 0.78 -4.49
N LYS A 30 -3.30 0.85 -5.74
CA LYS A 30 -2.71 0.07 -6.84
C LYS A 30 -1.61 0.90 -7.49
N MET A 31 -0.36 0.42 -7.42
CA MET A 31 0.80 1.16 -7.91
C MET A 31 0.99 0.94 -9.41
N PRO A 32 1.46 1.95 -10.16
CA PRO A 32 1.61 1.85 -11.62
C PRO A 32 2.83 1.04 -12.08
N ARG A 33 3.86 0.88 -11.24
CA ARG A 33 5.11 0.14 -11.53
C ARG A 33 5.80 -0.27 -10.22
N GLY A 34 6.83 -1.13 -10.32
CA GLY A 34 7.55 -1.72 -9.18
C GLY A 34 7.16 -3.19 -8.94
N GLY A 35 7.75 -3.79 -7.92
CA GLY A 35 7.61 -5.23 -7.64
C GLY A 35 7.79 -5.58 -6.16
N HIS A 36 8.26 -6.79 -5.91
CA HIS A 36 8.36 -7.37 -4.58
C HIS A 36 9.25 -6.53 -3.64
N PHE A 37 10.30 -5.93 -4.18
CA PHE A 37 11.22 -5.08 -3.42
C PHE A 37 10.91 -3.60 -3.64
N ALA A 38 9.64 -3.21 -3.50
CA ALA A 38 9.14 -1.85 -3.78
C ALA A 38 10.00 -0.71 -3.21
N ALA A 39 10.50 -0.84 -1.98
CA ALA A 39 11.36 0.15 -1.35
C ALA A 39 12.74 0.31 -2.02
N LEU A 40 13.20 -0.72 -2.75
CA LEU A 40 14.44 -0.71 -3.54
C LEU A 40 14.18 -0.40 -5.02
N GLU A 41 13.07 -0.90 -5.59
CA GLU A 41 12.72 -0.73 -7.00
C GLU A 41 12.16 0.66 -7.31
N GLU A 42 11.33 1.22 -6.43
CA GLU A 42 10.65 2.50 -6.61
C GLU A 42 10.65 3.31 -5.28
N PRO A 43 11.84 3.70 -4.78
CA PRO A 43 11.99 4.26 -3.43
C PRO A 43 11.17 5.54 -3.20
N GLU A 44 11.13 6.45 -4.18
CA GLU A 44 10.35 7.69 -4.06
C GLU A 44 8.85 7.41 -4.01
N MET A 45 8.37 6.50 -4.85
CA MET A 45 6.95 6.14 -4.93
C MET A 45 6.50 5.43 -3.65
N TYR A 46 7.30 4.47 -3.18
CA TYR A 46 7.07 3.80 -1.90
C TYR A 46 7.05 4.80 -0.74
N ALA A 47 8.05 5.68 -0.66
CA ALA A 47 8.13 6.69 0.41
C ALA A 47 6.98 7.69 0.35
N GLN A 48 6.50 8.04 -0.85
CA GLN A 48 5.34 8.92 -1.01
C GLN A 48 4.06 8.26 -0.47
N ASP A 49 3.74 7.04 -0.90
CA ASP A 49 2.53 6.35 -0.45
C ASP A 49 2.56 6.07 1.06
N LEU A 50 3.75 5.78 1.62
CA LEU A 50 3.94 5.66 3.07
C LEU A 50 3.58 6.97 3.79
N ARG A 51 4.10 8.11 3.34
CA ARG A 51 3.79 9.42 3.95
C ARG A 51 2.32 9.79 3.83
N GLU A 52 1.69 9.54 2.68
CA GLU A 52 0.27 9.78 2.46
C GLU A 52 -0.59 8.90 3.38
N SER A 53 -0.25 7.62 3.49
CA SER A 53 -0.92 6.67 4.39
C SER A 53 -0.89 7.13 5.84
N PHE A 54 0.27 7.56 6.34
CA PHE A 54 0.38 8.06 7.72
C PHE A 54 -0.40 9.36 7.94
N ARG A 55 -0.41 10.28 6.96
CA ARG A 55 -1.20 11.52 7.06
C ARG A 55 -2.70 11.24 7.10
N GLU A 56 -3.20 10.36 6.25
CA GLU A 56 -4.63 10.01 6.19
C GLU A 56 -5.09 9.24 7.43
N ILE A 57 -4.26 8.31 7.93
CA ILE A 57 -4.59 7.52 9.11
C ILE A 57 -4.53 8.38 10.38
N ALA A 58 -3.56 9.29 10.50
CA ALA A 58 -3.45 10.17 11.67
C ALA A 58 -4.51 11.28 11.71
N ALA A 59 -5.11 11.63 10.57
CA ALA A 59 -6.17 12.62 10.47
C ALA A 59 -7.58 12.06 10.78
N LYS A 60 -7.71 10.75 11.03
CA LYS A 60 -8.96 10.05 11.36
C LYS A 60 -8.98 9.63 12.82
#